data_AF-Q8CHW0-F1
#
_entry.id   AF-Q8CHW0-F1
#
_cell.length_a   1.000
_cell.length_b   1.000
_cell.length_c   1.000
_cell.angle_alpha   90.00
_cell.angle_beta   90.00
_cell.angle_gamma   90.00
#
_symmetry.space_group_name_H-M   'P 1'
#
loop_
_entity.id
_entity.type
_entity.pdbx_description
1 polymer ?
#
loop_
_entity_poly.entity_id
_entity_poly.type
_entity_poly.pdbx_seq_one_letter_code
_entity_poly.pdbx_strand_id
1 'polypeptide(L)'
;QAEECITRLIHLNKIDPHVPNEMLYGRIGYIFALLFVNKNFGEEKIPQSHIQQICENILTSGENLSRKRNFAAKSPLMYEWYQEYYVGAAHGLAGIYYYLMQPSLQVNQGKLHSLVKPSVDFVCRLKFPSGNYPPCLDDTRDLLVHWC
;
A
#
# COMPACT_ATOMS: atom_id res chain seq x y z
N GLN A 1 24.37 13.81 13.59
CA GLN A 1 23.73 14.05 12.27
C GLN A 1 22.83 12.89 11.86
N ALA A 2 23.29 11.64 11.75
CA ALA A 2 22.45 10.51 11.35
C ALA A 2 21.24 10.25 12.28
N GLU A 3 21.47 10.20 13.59
CA GLU A 3 20.40 9.97 14.60
C GLU A 3 19.35 11.09 14.63
N GLU A 4 19.75 12.32 14.32
CA GLU A 4 18.84 13.45 14.21
C GLU A 4 17.91 13.30 13.00
N CYS A 5 18.45 12.87 11.85
CA CYS A 5 17.65 12.55 10.66
C CYS A 5 16.65 11.42 10.93
N ILE A 6 17.08 10.36 11.63
CA ILE A 6 16.21 9.24 12.03
C ILE A 6 15.07 9.74 12.92
N THR A 7 15.38 10.55 13.92
CA THR A 7 14.38 11.10 14.85
C THR A 7 13.34 11.97 14.12
N ARG A 8 13.80 12.84 13.22
CA ARG A 8 12.91 13.66 12.37
C ARG A 8 12.06 12.80 11.44
N LEU A 9 12.61 11.74 10.87
CA LEU A 9 11.88 10.81 9.99
C LEU A 9 10.77 10.09 10.76
N ILE A 10 11.02 9.61 11.98
CA ILE A 10 10.02 8.93 12.82
C ILE A 10 8.84 9.86 13.14
N HIS A 11 9.09 11.15 13.37
CA HIS A 11 8.04 12.12 13.67
C HIS A 11 7.28 12.64 12.45
N LEU A 12 7.77 12.37 11.23
CA LEU A 12 7.16 12.85 9.99
C LEU A 12 5.73 12.33 9.78
N ASN A 13 5.42 11.12 10.27
CA ASN A 13 4.09 10.52 10.14
C ASN A 13 2.98 11.24 10.92
N LYS A 14 3.33 12.18 11.81
CA LYS A 14 2.38 12.96 12.61
C LYS A 14 1.90 14.23 11.92
N ILE A 15 2.53 14.63 10.82
CA ILE A 15 2.24 15.91 10.15
C ILE A 15 0.87 15.89 9.47
N ASP A 16 0.50 14.76 8.86
CA ASP A 16 -0.79 14.61 8.18
C ASP A 16 -1.45 13.27 8.57
N PRO A 17 -2.54 13.29 9.37
CA PRO A 17 -3.26 12.08 9.75
C PRO A 17 -4.09 11.48 8.61
N HIS A 18 -4.34 12.23 7.53
CA HIS A 18 -5.22 11.87 6.42
C HIS A 18 -4.48 11.51 5.13
N VAL A 19 -3.18 11.23 5.21
CA VAL A 19 -2.36 10.80 4.06
C VAL A 19 -2.99 9.61 3.30
N PRO A 20 -2.81 9.54 1.96
CA PRO A 20 -3.21 8.38 1.18
C PRO A 20 -2.35 7.16 1.53
N ASN A 21 -2.58 6.04 0.83
CA ASN A 21 -1.85 4.80 1.09
C ASN A 21 -0.83 4.44 0.00
N GLU A 22 -0.87 5.10 -1.16
CA GLU A 22 -0.04 4.74 -2.32
C GLU A 22 1.45 5.14 -2.19
N MET A 23 2.23 4.93 -3.25
CA MET A 23 3.69 4.95 -3.19
C MET A 23 4.27 6.37 -3.17
N LEU A 24 3.69 7.33 -3.89
CA LEU A 24 4.33 8.63 -4.11
C LEU A 24 4.02 9.64 -3.00
N TYR A 25 2.82 9.59 -2.43
CA TYR A 25 2.33 10.52 -1.40
C TYR A 25 1.83 9.82 -0.13
N GLY A 26 1.74 8.49 -0.15
CA GLY A 26 1.05 7.73 0.88
C GLY A 26 1.93 7.01 1.88
N ARG A 27 1.25 6.26 2.76
CA ARG A 27 1.87 5.50 3.85
C ARG A 27 2.89 4.46 3.35
N ILE A 28 2.69 3.86 2.18
CA ILE A 28 3.65 2.90 1.61
C ILE A 28 4.95 3.59 1.20
N GLY A 29 4.89 4.79 0.61
CA GLY A 29 6.08 5.59 0.33
C GLY A 29 6.87 5.92 1.60
N TYR A 30 6.17 6.23 2.69
CA TYR A 30 6.82 6.43 3.98
C TYR A 30 7.43 5.14 4.56
N ILE A 31 6.72 4.01 4.48
CA ILE A 31 7.26 2.70 4.90
C ILE A 31 8.53 2.35 4.13
N PHE A 32 8.58 2.63 2.82
CA PHE A 32 9.80 2.44 2.03
C PHE A 32 10.99 3.21 2.62
N ALA A 33 10.80 4.49 3.00
CA ALA A 33 11.86 5.28 3.61
C ALA A 33 12.35 4.68 4.94
N LEU A 34 11.44 4.15 5.78
CA LEU A 34 11.80 3.49 7.03
C LEU A 34 12.60 2.21 6.80
N LEU A 35 12.13 1.36 5.88
CA LEU A 35 12.81 0.11 5.52
C LEU A 35 14.16 0.38 4.85
N PHE A 36 14.26 1.45 4.05
CA PHE A 36 15.51 1.88 3.44
C PHE A 36 16.56 2.20 4.49
N VAL A 37 16.20 2.91 5.57
CA VAL A 37 17.10 3.17 6.69
C VAL A 37 17.57 1.84 7.30
N ASN A 38 16.65 0.98 7.77
CA ASN A 38 17.04 -0.29 8.41
C ASN A 38 17.93 -1.16 7.51
N LYS A 39 17.60 -1.26 6.22
CA LYS A 39 18.37 -2.03 5.25
C LYS A 39 19.81 -1.53 5.09
N ASN A 40 20.01 -0.22 5.01
CA ASN A 40 21.34 0.36 4.75
C ASN A 40 22.19 0.45 6.01
N PHE A 41 21.59 0.53 7.20
CA PHE A 41 22.33 0.38 8.45
C PHE A 41 22.66 -1.09 8.77
N GLY A 42 21.91 -2.04 8.21
CA GLY A 42 22.06 -3.46 8.51
C GLY A 42 21.54 -3.87 9.89
N GLU A 43 20.87 -2.96 10.58
CA GLU A 43 20.28 -3.14 11.91
C GLU A 43 18.95 -2.38 12.04
N GLU A 44 18.19 -2.70 13.08
CA GLU A 44 16.91 -2.05 13.38
C GLU A 44 17.11 -0.65 13.97
N LYS A 45 17.31 0.36 13.11
CA LYS A 45 17.36 1.78 13.50
C LYS A 45 15.97 2.39 13.70
N ILE A 46 15.00 1.95 12.89
CA ILE A 46 13.59 2.28 13.02
C ILE A 46 12.91 1.10 13.72
N PRO A 47 12.26 1.32 14.88
CA PRO A 47 11.58 0.26 15.61
C PRO A 47 10.55 -0.47 14.75
N GLN A 48 10.57 -1.80 14.77
CA GLN A 48 9.62 -2.62 14.01
C GLN A 48 8.16 -2.32 14.38
N SER A 49 7.90 -1.99 15.65
CA SER A 49 6.58 -1.62 16.15
C SER A 49 6.01 -0.36 15.46
N HIS A 50 6.86 0.60 15.11
CA HIS A 50 6.45 1.82 14.39
C HIS A 50 6.00 1.48 12.97
N ILE A 51 6.73 0.63 12.27
CA ILE A 51 6.36 0.14 10.92
C ILE A 51 5.04 -0.64 10.99
N GLN A 52 4.90 -1.54 11.97
CA GLN A 52 3.71 -2.35 12.14
C GLN A 52 2.45 -1.52 12.44
N GLN A 53 2.56 -0.47 13.26
CA GLN A 53 1.46 0.45 13.54
C GLN A 53 0.94 1.12 12.25
N ILE A 54 1.84 1.52 11.35
CA ILE A 54 1.47 2.16 10.08
C ILE A 54 0.83 1.14 9.14
N CYS A 55 1.37 -0.09 9.10
CA CYS A 55 0.78 -1.20 8.35
C CYS A 55 -0.66 -1.48 8.80
N GLU A 56 -0.93 -1.49 10.11
CA GLU A 56 -2.28 -1.71 10.64
C GLU A 56 -3.25 -0.59 10.23
N ASN A 57 -2.77 0.66 10.16
CA ASN A 57 -3.56 1.79 9.65
C ASN A 57 -3.89 1.63 8.15
N ILE A 58 -2.96 1.10 7.34
CA ILE A 58 -3.20 0.81 5.92
C ILE A 58 -4.27 -0.28 5.77
N LEU A 59 -4.19 -1.36 6.56
CA LEU A 59 -5.20 -2.44 6.54
C LEU A 59 -6.58 -1.93 6.94
N THR A 60 -6.67 -1.27 8.10
CA THR A 60 -7.93 -0.73 8.63
C THR A 60 -8.57 0.28 7.68
N SER A 61 -7.78 1.18 7.10
CA SER A 61 -8.30 2.15 6.12
C SER A 61 -8.79 1.46 4.84
N GLY A 62 -8.12 0.40 4.39
CA GLY A 62 -8.52 -0.39 3.22
C GLY A 62 -9.85 -1.12 3.40
N GLU A 63 -10.03 -1.77 4.55
CA GLU A 63 -11.30 -2.44 4.91
C GLU A 63 -12.44 -1.43 5.02
N ASN A 64 -12.17 -0.28 5.63
CA ASN A 64 -13.15 0.79 5.80
C ASN A 64 -13.62 1.35 4.45
N LEU A 65 -12.70 1.64 3.54
CA LEU A 65 -13.06 2.15 2.21
C LEU A 65 -13.79 1.08 1.41
N SER A 66 -13.33 -0.18 1.45
CA SER A 66 -14.00 -1.29 0.78
C SER A 66 -15.45 -1.44 1.23
N ARG A 67 -15.71 -1.39 2.54
CA ARG A 67 -17.06 -1.44 3.09
C ARG A 67 -17.88 -0.21 2.67
N LYS A 68 -17.33 1.00 2.78
CA LYS A 68 -18.02 2.26 2.45
C LYS A 68 -18.44 2.33 0.97
N ARG A 69 -17.63 1.73 0.08
CA ARG A 69 -17.84 1.73 -1.38
C ARG A 69 -18.47 0.44 -1.89
N ASN A 70 -18.94 -0.45 -1.01
CA ASN A 70 -19.56 -1.73 -1.34
C ASN A 70 -18.68 -2.70 -2.15
N PHE A 71 -17.36 -2.64 -1.96
CA PHE A 71 -16.42 -3.61 -2.53
C PHE A 71 -16.22 -4.85 -1.67
N ALA A 72 -16.63 -4.85 -0.40
CA ALA A 72 -16.25 -5.90 0.57
C ALA A 72 -16.55 -7.34 0.11
N ALA A 73 -17.60 -7.55 -0.70
CA ALA A 73 -17.93 -8.85 -1.26
C ALA A 73 -16.99 -9.30 -2.41
N LYS A 74 -16.35 -8.35 -3.12
CA LYS A 74 -15.45 -8.59 -4.26
C LYS A 74 -13.96 -8.49 -3.88
N SER A 75 -13.64 -7.58 -2.96
CA SER A 75 -12.28 -7.26 -2.50
C SER A 75 -12.34 -6.72 -1.07
N PRO A 76 -11.85 -7.46 -0.05
CA PRO A 76 -11.89 -7.01 1.34
C PRO A 76 -11.17 -5.68 1.60
N LEU A 77 -10.12 -5.37 0.83
CA LEU A 77 -9.39 -4.11 0.90
C LEU A 77 -9.67 -3.30 -0.37
N MET A 78 -9.74 -1.97 -0.24
CA MET A 78 -9.81 -1.04 -1.37
C MET A 78 -9.10 0.27 -1.02
N TYR A 79 -8.51 0.92 -2.02
CA TYR A 79 -7.78 2.18 -1.84
C TYR A 79 -8.10 3.13 -3.00
N GLU A 80 -8.13 4.43 -2.70
CA GLU A 80 -8.32 5.48 -3.69
C GLU A 80 -7.26 6.57 -3.47
N TRP A 81 -6.84 7.20 -4.57
CA TRP A 81 -6.04 8.42 -4.56
C TRP A 81 -6.63 9.36 -5.60
N TYR A 82 -6.68 10.65 -5.31
CA TYR A 82 -7.23 11.66 -6.22
C TYR A 82 -8.59 11.27 -6.87
N GLN A 83 -9.50 10.75 -6.05
CA GLN A 83 -10.86 10.31 -6.42
C GLN A 83 -10.95 9.08 -7.34
N GLU A 84 -9.83 8.41 -7.62
CA GLU A 84 -9.76 7.27 -8.52
C GLU A 84 -9.27 6.00 -7.81
N TYR A 85 -9.76 4.85 -8.29
CA TYR A 85 -9.31 3.52 -7.86
C TYR A 85 -8.14 3.04 -8.74
N TYR A 86 -6.96 3.61 -8.53
CA TYR A 86 -5.76 3.28 -9.30
C TYR A 86 -5.36 1.81 -9.12
N VAL A 87 -4.99 1.13 -10.20
CA VAL A 87 -4.60 -0.28 -10.19
C VAL A 87 -3.08 -0.45 -10.09
N GLY A 88 -2.32 0.43 -10.75
CA GLY A 88 -0.87 0.35 -10.93
C GLY A 88 -0.02 0.48 -9.66
N ALA A 89 1.30 0.55 -9.85
CA ALA A 89 2.25 0.50 -8.74
C ALA A 89 2.48 1.87 -8.07
N ALA A 90 2.41 2.97 -8.81
CA ALA A 90 2.72 4.29 -8.27
C ALA A 90 1.58 4.76 -7.34
N HIS A 91 0.35 4.76 -7.85
CA HIS A 91 -0.79 5.35 -7.13
C HIS A 91 -1.80 4.32 -6.61
N GLY A 92 -1.55 3.03 -6.84
CA GLY A 92 -2.63 2.05 -6.87
C GLY A 92 -2.46 0.80 -6.04
N LEU A 93 -3.43 -0.08 -6.25
CA LEU A 93 -3.63 -1.33 -5.55
C LEU A 93 -2.42 -2.26 -5.64
N ALA A 94 -1.81 -2.39 -6.83
CA ALA A 94 -0.67 -3.27 -7.01
C ALA A 94 0.52 -2.88 -6.12
N GLY A 95 0.81 -1.57 -6.03
CA GLY A 95 1.87 -1.06 -5.15
C GLY A 95 1.57 -1.34 -3.68
N ILE A 96 0.34 -1.05 -3.24
CA ILE A 96 -0.05 -1.23 -1.84
C ILE A 96 -0.02 -2.71 -1.45
N TYR A 97 -0.64 -3.58 -2.24
CA TYR A 97 -0.67 -5.02 -1.94
C TYR A 97 0.71 -5.67 -2.03
N TYR A 98 1.56 -5.23 -2.96
CA TYR A 98 2.96 -5.68 -3.01
C TYR A 98 3.65 -5.47 -1.67
N TYR A 99 3.50 -4.30 -1.06
CA TYR A 99 4.09 -4.02 0.25
C TYR A 99 3.44 -4.81 1.38
N LEU A 100 2.11 -4.93 1.41
CA LEU A 100 1.42 -5.72 2.44
C LEU A 100 1.81 -7.20 2.44
N MET A 101 2.29 -7.73 1.31
CA MET A 101 2.83 -9.09 1.23
C MET A 101 4.30 -9.21 1.66
N GLN A 102 5.01 -8.10 1.91
CA GLN A 102 6.42 -8.16 2.31
C GLN A 102 6.56 -8.69 3.74
N PRO A 103 7.45 -9.66 3.99
CA PRO A 103 7.69 -10.19 5.34
C PRO A 103 8.09 -9.13 6.36
N SER A 104 8.77 -8.06 5.91
CA SER A 104 9.18 -6.94 6.76
C SER A 104 8.02 -6.16 7.38
N LEU A 105 6.80 -6.24 6.82
CA LEU A 105 5.61 -5.61 7.39
C LEU A 105 4.89 -6.50 8.42
N GLN A 106 5.27 -7.78 8.52
CA GLN A 106 4.77 -8.74 9.51
C GLN A 106 3.23 -8.79 9.58
N VAL A 107 2.55 -8.70 8.44
CA VAL A 107 1.10 -8.91 8.38
C VAL A 107 0.81 -10.33 8.86
N ASN A 108 -0.10 -10.44 9.83
CA ASN A 108 -0.50 -11.73 10.37
C ASN A 108 -0.99 -12.68 9.25
N GLN A 109 -0.60 -13.95 9.31
CA GLN A 109 -0.96 -14.96 8.30
C GLN A 109 -2.47 -15.04 8.05
N GLY A 110 -3.29 -14.96 9.10
CA GLY A 110 -4.74 -14.89 8.97
C GLY A 110 -5.19 -13.70 8.13
N LYS A 111 -4.66 -12.49 8.40
CA LYS A 111 -4.96 -11.27 7.62
C LYS A 111 -4.41 -11.33 6.20
N LEU A 112 -3.25 -11.93 5.96
CA LEU A 112 -2.72 -12.16 4.61
C LEU A 112 -3.72 -12.97 3.78
N HIS A 113 -4.26 -14.05 4.34
CA HIS A 113 -5.21 -14.92 3.64
C HIS A 113 -6.63 -14.35 3.57
N SER A 114 -7.12 -13.68 4.62
CA SER A 114 -8.50 -13.21 4.68
C SER A 114 -8.69 -11.83 4.05
N LEU A 115 -7.68 -10.96 4.06
CA LEU A 115 -7.77 -9.59 3.56
C LEU A 115 -6.94 -9.38 2.29
N VAL A 116 -5.62 -9.63 2.36
CA VAL A 116 -4.69 -9.25 1.29
C VAL A 116 -4.88 -10.12 0.06
N LYS A 117 -4.84 -11.44 0.21
CA LYS A 117 -4.96 -12.40 -0.89
C LYS A 117 -6.20 -12.19 -1.77
N PRO A 118 -7.44 -12.18 -1.24
CA PRO A 118 -8.63 -11.97 -2.08
C PRO A 118 -8.65 -10.58 -2.75
N SER A 119 -8.00 -9.58 -2.17
CA SER A 119 -7.85 -8.25 -2.77
C SER A 119 -6.80 -8.24 -3.90
N VAL A 120 -5.73 -9.01 -3.78
CA VAL A 120 -4.79 -9.29 -4.89
C VAL A 120 -5.50 -10.06 -6.00
N ASP A 121 -6.26 -11.10 -5.66
CA ASP A 121 -7.04 -11.87 -6.62
C ASP A 121 -8.04 -10.97 -7.38
N PHE A 122 -8.57 -9.93 -6.73
CA PHE A 122 -9.40 -8.91 -7.38
C PHE A 122 -8.63 -8.14 -8.44
N VAL A 123 -7.43 -7.65 -8.14
CA VAL A 123 -6.56 -6.98 -9.14
C VAL A 123 -6.24 -7.92 -10.30
N CYS A 124 -5.93 -9.20 -10.04
CA CYS A 124 -5.66 -10.19 -11.08
C CYS A 124 -6.81 -10.35 -12.09
N ARG A 125 -8.07 -10.15 -11.66
CA ARG A 125 -9.25 -10.22 -12.54
C ARG A 125 -9.45 -8.98 -13.41
N LEU A 126 -8.74 -7.88 -13.14
CA LEU A 126 -8.82 -6.64 -13.93
C LEU A 126 -7.96 -6.68 -15.21
N LYS A 127 -7.15 -7.73 -15.37
CA LYS A 127 -6.25 -7.90 -16.50
C LYS A 127 -7.02 -7.90 -17.83
N PHE A 128 -6.56 -7.12 -18.79
CA PHE A 128 -7.09 -7.08 -20.15
C PHE A 128 -6.82 -8.40 -20.91
N PRO A 129 -7.54 -8.66 -22.03
CA PRO A 129 -7.25 -9.79 -22.90
C PRO A 129 -5.82 -9.83 -23.43
N SER A 130 -5.17 -8.66 -23.60
CA SER A 130 -3.76 -8.55 -23.98
C SER A 130 -2.78 -9.05 -22.92
N GLY A 131 -3.22 -9.12 -21.65
CA GLY A 131 -2.39 -9.36 -20.49
C GLY A 131 -1.97 -8.10 -19.74
N ASN A 132 -2.24 -6.89 -20.27
CA ASN A 132 -1.97 -5.62 -19.58
C ASN A 132 -3.04 -5.30 -18.51
N TYR A 133 -2.87 -4.21 -17.76
CA TYR A 133 -3.79 -3.76 -16.72
C TYR A 133 -4.29 -2.32 -16.97
N PRO A 134 -5.53 -2.00 -16.60
CA PRO A 134 -6.06 -0.64 -16.71
C PRO A 134 -5.39 0.29 -15.69
N PRO A 135 -5.27 1.61 -15.97
CA PRO A 135 -4.71 2.57 -15.01
C PRO A 135 -5.57 2.72 -13.74
N CYS A 136 -6.89 2.81 -13.94
CA CYS A 136 -7.91 2.91 -12.89
C CYS A 136 -8.97 1.84 -13.10
N LEU A 137 -9.74 1.53 -12.05
CA LEU A 137 -10.92 0.68 -12.18
C LEU A 137 -11.88 1.25 -13.24
N ASP A 138 -12.48 0.35 -14.03
CA ASP A 138 -13.41 0.66 -15.13
C ASP A 138 -12.79 1.37 -16.36
N ASP A 139 -11.48 1.64 -16.39
CA ASP A 139 -10.83 2.08 -17.62
C ASP A 139 -10.74 0.92 -18.63
N THR A 140 -11.11 1.22 -19.87
CA THR A 140 -11.15 0.23 -20.98
C THR A 140 -10.03 0.44 -21.99
N ARG A 141 -9.20 1.48 -21.81
CA ARG A 141 -8.11 1.84 -22.72
C ARG A 141 -6.86 1.06 -22.36
N ASP A 142 -6.55 0.08 -23.19
CA ASP A 142 -5.33 -0.71 -23.09
C ASP A 142 -4.17 -0.02 -23.84
N LEU A 143 -3.53 0.95 -23.18
CA LEU A 143 -2.52 1.81 -23.81
C LEU A 143 -1.21 1.95 -23.01
N LEU A 144 -1.31 1.97 -21.68
CA LEU A 144 -0.16 2.30 -20.83
C LEU A 144 0.60 1.01 -20.48
N VAL A 145 1.88 0.98 -20.85
CA VAL A 145 2.82 -0.09 -20.47
C VAL A 145 3.95 0.56 -19.66
N HIS A 146 3.58 0.99 -18.46
CA HIS A 146 4.45 1.73 -17.56
C HIS A 146 4.62 0.99 -16.24
N TRP A 147 5.58 1.46 -15.45
CA TRP A 147 5.67 1.06 -14.05
C TRP A 147 4.54 1.67 -13.21
N CYS A 148 4.10 2.90 -13.51
CA CYS A 148 3.18 3.66 -12.67
C CYS A 148 1.78 3.06 -12.56
#